data_AF-A0A0D2AYV2-F1
#
_entry.id   AF-A0A0D2AYV2-F1
#
_cell.length_a   1.000
_cell.length_b   1.000
_cell.length_c   1.000
_cell.angle_alpha   90.00
_cell.angle_beta   90.00
_cell.angle_gamma   90.00
#
_symmetry.space_group_name_H-M   'P 1'
#
loop_
_entity.id
_entity.type
_entity.pdbx_description
1 polymer ?
#
loop_
_entity_poly.entity_id
_entity_poly.type
_entity_poly.pdbx_seq_one_letter_code
_entity_poly.pdbx_strand_id
1 'polypeptide(L)' 'MPGWIPKKFPGKVAEPMIPFYAAGVIVLYAINAGANAMMASDEYKNDPRNPNAKPNPKAT' A
#
# COMPACT_ATOMS: atom_id res chain seq x y z
N MET A 1 32.13 -0.24 -31.63
CA MET A 1 31.13 0.77 -31.22
C MET A 1 30.77 0.49 -29.77
N PRO A 2 30.84 1.47 -28.86
CA PRO A 2 30.35 1.31 -27.49
C PRO A 2 28.84 1.04 -27.56
N GLY A 3 28.36 0.02 -26.86
CA GLY A 3 26.97 -0.41 -26.91
C GLY A 3 26.00 0.70 -26.48
N TRP A 4 24.79 0.66 -27.00
CA TRP A 4 23.67 1.59 -26.77
C TRP A 4 23.18 1.68 -25.30
N ILE A 5 23.87 1.03 -24.36
CA ILE A 5 23.55 1.02 -22.94
C ILE A 5 24.60 1.84 -22.19
N PRO A 6 24.22 2.95 -21.54
CA PRO A 6 25.11 3.73 -20.69
C PRO A 6 25.74 2.87 -19.59
N LYS A 7 27.00 3.17 -19.22
CA LYS A 7 27.70 2.45 -18.16
C LYS A 7 27.02 2.72 -16.80
N LYS A 8 26.61 1.66 -16.11
CA LYS A 8 26.08 1.74 -14.73
C LYS A 8 27.23 1.94 -13.73
N PHE A 9 27.12 2.97 -12.90
CA PHE A 9 28.05 3.25 -11.81
C PHE A 9 27.46 2.80 -10.46
N PRO A 10 28.23 2.13 -9.59
CA PRO A 10 27.74 1.64 -8.30
C PRO A 10 27.70 2.76 -7.25
N GLY A 11 26.76 3.70 -7.40
CA GLY A 11 26.50 4.73 -6.40
C GLY A 11 25.82 4.17 -5.14
N LYS A 12 26.15 4.73 -3.97
CA LYS A 12 25.50 4.38 -2.69
C LYS A 12 24.09 4.99 -2.62
N VAL A 13 23.09 4.27 -3.16
CA VAL A 13 21.69 4.70 -3.10
C VAL A 13 20.98 4.16 -1.85
N ALA A 14 21.19 2.88 -1.53
CA ALA A 14 20.45 2.23 -0.45
C ALA A 14 20.71 2.90 0.91
N GLU A 15 21.98 3.15 1.24
CA GLU A 15 22.42 3.69 2.54
C GLU A 15 21.74 5.01 2.93
N PRO A 16 21.77 6.09 2.11
CA PRO A 16 21.06 7.33 2.43
C PRO A 16 19.53 7.19 2.34
N MET A 17 19.02 6.18 1.63
CA MET A 17 17.58 5.97 1.43
C MET A 17 16.91 5.15 2.53
N ILE A 18 17.67 4.48 3.40
CA ILE A 18 17.16 3.69 4.54
C ILE A 18 16.05 4.41 5.33
N PRO A 19 16.20 5.67 5.80
CA PRO A 19 15.15 6.32 6.59
C PRO A 19 13.85 6.51 5.81
N PHE A 20 13.91 6.73 4.49
CA PHE A 20 12.72 6.88 3.65
C PHE A 20 12.02 5.54 3.39
N TYR A 21 12.78 4.46 3.18
CA TYR A 21 12.21 3.13 3.07
C TYR A 21 11.55 2.69 4.39
N ALA A 22 12.20 2.94 5.52
CA ALA A 22 11.64 2.66 6.83
C ALA A 22 10.35 3.45 7.07
N ALA A 23 10.35 4.76 6.79
CA ALA A 23 9.16 5.59 6.89
C ALA A 23 8.03 5.09 5.97
N GLY A 24 8.35 4.72 4.73
CA GLY A 24 7.38 4.17 3.77
C GLY A 24 6.70 2.91 4.28
N VAL A 25 7.46 1.97 4.87
CA VAL A 25 6.90 0.74 5.45
C VAL A 25 6.01 1.05 6.66
N ILE A 26 6.43 1.96 7.54
CA ILE A 26 5.65 2.37 8.72
C ILE A 26 4.32 2.99 8.29
N VAL A 27 4.35 3.93 7.35
CA VAL A 27 3.15 4.61 6.86
C VAL A 27 2.23 3.63 6.14
N LEU A 28 2.77 2.72 5.33
CA LEU A 28 1.97 1.68 4.67
C LEU A 28 1.21 0.85 5.70
N TYR A 29 1.88 0.40 6.75
CA TYR A 29 1.23 -0.36 7.83
C TYR A 29 0.13 0.44 8.52
N ALA A 30 0.41 1.70 8.88
CA ALA A 30 -0.56 2.58 9.54
C ALA A 30 -1.81 2.82 8.69
N ILE A 31 -1.63 3.11 7.39
CA ILE A 31 -2.74 3.34 6.45
C ILE A 31 -3.55 2.05 6.26
N ASN A 32 -2.89 0.90 6.12
CA ASN A 32 -3.58 -0.38 5.97
C ASN A 32 -4.45 -0.69 7.20
N ALA A 33 -3.91 -0.52 8.41
CA ALA A 33 -4.64 -0.73 9.65
C ALA A 33 -5.82 0.26 9.78
N GLY A 34 -5.60 1.54 9.52
CA GLY A 34 -6.63 2.58 9.56
C GLY A 34 -7.75 2.34 8.55
N ALA A 35 -7.41 1.98 7.30
CA ALA A 35 -8.38 1.66 6.27
C ALA A 35 -9.25 0.47 6.65
N ASN A 36 -8.66 -0.60 7.19
CA ASN A 36 -9.42 -1.76 7.67
C ASN A 36 -10.40 -1.39 8.80
N ALA A 37 -9.99 -0.54 9.74
CA ALA A 37 -10.88 -0.05 10.79
C ALA A 37 -12.04 0.79 10.23
N MET A 38 -11.77 1.69 9.27
CA MET A 38 -12.82 2.52 8.66
C MET A 38 -13.82 1.69 7.84
N MET A 39 -13.34 0.67 7.13
CA MET A 39 -14.21 -0.25 6.38
C MET A 39 -15.11 -1.09 7.30
N ALA A 40 -14.76 -1.25 8.58
CA ALA A 40 -15.60 -1.93 9.56
C ALA A 40 -16.63 -1.01 10.26
N SER A 41 -16.59 0.30 9.98
CA SER A 41 -17.53 1.27 10.57
C SER A 41 -18.97 1.05 10.11
N ASP A 42 -19.93 1.53 10.90
CA ASP A 42 -21.36 1.37 10.60
C ASP A 42 -21.80 1.99 9.27
N GLU A 43 -21.14 3.08 8.86
CA GLU A 43 -21.40 3.77 7.60
C GLU A 43 -20.99 2.93 6.39
N TYR A 44 -19.81 2.31 6.43
CA TYR A 44 -19.21 1.66 5.26
C TYR A 44 -19.26 0.13 5.28
N LYS A 45 -19.67 -0.50 6.39
CA LYS A 45 -19.69 -1.98 6.52
C LYS A 45 -20.59 -2.70 5.51
N ASN A 46 -21.65 -2.02 5.02
CA ASN A 46 -22.62 -2.59 4.08
C ASN A 46 -22.48 -2.02 2.66
N ASP A 47 -21.45 -1.20 2.38
CA ASP A 47 -21.20 -0.72 1.02
C ASP A 47 -20.82 -1.93 0.14
N PRO A 48 -21.51 -2.18 -0.99
CA PRO A 48 -21.18 -3.31 -1.87
C PRO A 48 -19.78 -3.24 -2.48
N ARG A 49 -19.12 -2.08 -2.43
CA ARG A 49 -17.73 -1.88 -2.88
C ARG A 49 -16.71 -2.19 -1.78
N ASN A 50 -17.15 -2.34 -0.54
CA ASN A 50 -16.27 -2.68 0.56
C ASN A 50 -15.82 -4.15 0.40
N PRO A 51 -14.52 -4.43 0.27
CA PRO A 51 -14.02 -5.80 0.11
C PRO A 51 -14.34 -6.69 1.32
N ASN A 52 -14.66 -6.11 2.48
CA ASN A 52 -15.06 -6.83 3.68
C ASN A 52 -16.58 -7.10 3.76
N ALA A 53 -17.38 -6.53 2.85
CA ALA A 53 -18.84 -6.73 2.86
C ALA A 53 -19.16 -8.20 2.53
N LYS A 54 -19.86 -8.87 3.45
CA LYS A 54 -20.38 -10.22 3.20
C LYS A 54 -21.63 -10.12 2.31
N PRO A 55 -21.90 -11.12 1.46
CA PRO A 55 -23.16 -11.17 0.70
C PRO A 55 -24.34 -11.07 1.66
N ASN A 56 -25.18 -10.06 1.50
CA ASN A 56 -26.36 -9.87 2.35
C ASN A 56 -27.45 -10.87 1.93
N PRO A 57 -27.78 -11.88 2.75
CA PRO A 57 -28.77 -12.92 2.37
C PRO A 57 -30.19 -12.38 2.24
N LYS A 58 -30.45 -11.13 2.65
CA LYS A 58 -31.77 -10.48 2.61
C LYS A 58 -31.97 -9.53 1.41
N ALA A 59 -30.99 -9.45 0.50
CA ALA A 59 -31.07 -8.62 -0.71
C ALA A 59 -31.55 -9.39 -1.96
N THR A 60 -32.00 -10.63 -1.79
CA THR A 60 -32.78 -11.45 -2.74
C THR A 60 -34.16 -11.68 -2.17
#